data_AF-A0A0A9ZC54-F1
#
_entry.id   AF-A0A0A9ZC54-F1
#
_cell.length_a   1.000
_cell.length_b   1.000
_cell.length_c   1.000
_cell.angle_alpha   90.00
_cell.angle_beta   90.00
_cell.angle_gamma   90.00
#
_symmetry.space_group_name_H-M   'P 1'
#
loop_
_entity.id
_entity.type
_entity.pdbx_description
1 polymer ?
#
loop_
_entity_poly.entity_id
_entity_poly.type
_entity_poly.pdbx_seq_one_letter_code
_entity_poly.pdbx_strand_id
1 'polypeptide(L)'
;LSSISNTYAKFTHRFRCFEIEATFPQDSMLTVQVLDWDLVGADDLIGETKIDLENRFYSRHRATCGLTSSYDVSGYNQWRDPMKPTQILARLCKEGKIDPPVYLVDRVKVGGKTFCVQNDDGELGLRGNEEEMALGVLHNWHEVPRVGCHLVPEHVETRPLYNPDKPGIEQGKLEMWVDMFPMDMPAPGPPLDIAARKP
;
A
#
# COMPACT_ATOMS: atom_id res chain seq x y z
N LEU A 1 5.89 -20.53 -3.77
CA LEU A 1 5.16 -19.82 -4.83
C LEU A 1 4.36 -18.74 -4.11
N SER A 2 4.83 -17.50 -4.13
CA SER A 2 4.08 -16.37 -3.59
C SER A 2 3.14 -15.89 -4.68
N SER A 3 1.85 -16.18 -4.50
CA SER A 3 0.78 -15.60 -5.31
C SER A 3 0.31 -14.31 -4.64
N ILE A 4 -0.04 -13.28 -5.40
CA ILE A 4 -0.50 -11.99 -4.89
C ILE A 4 -1.84 -11.64 -5.51
N SER A 5 -2.77 -11.09 -4.74
CA SER A 5 -4.00 -10.47 -5.26
C SER A 5 -4.01 -8.95 -5.04
N ASN A 6 -4.56 -8.27 -6.05
CA ASN A 6 -5.06 -6.89 -6.14
C ASN A 6 -4.15 -5.88 -6.86
N THR A 7 -4.76 -5.04 -7.71
CA THR A 7 -4.18 -3.82 -8.26
C THR A 7 -5.31 -2.87 -8.62
N TYR A 8 -5.42 -1.71 -7.97
CA TYR A 8 -6.47 -0.73 -8.29
C TYR A 8 -5.97 0.20 -9.39
N ALA A 9 -6.86 0.68 -10.26
CA ALA A 9 -6.50 1.62 -11.32
C ALA A 9 -7.65 2.63 -11.55
N LYS A 10 -7.37 3.93 -11.45
CA LYS A 10 -8.35 4.98 -11.75
C LYS A 10 -8.24 5.36 -13.23
N PHE A 11 -9.21 4.92 -14.01
CA PHE A 11 -9.39 5.42 -15.36
C PHE A 11 -10.36 6.61 -15.34
N THR A 12 -10.05 7.63 -16.14
CA THR A 12 -10.78 8.89 -16.29
C THR A 12 -12.30 8.74 -16.14
N HIS A 13 -12.85 9.45 -15.15
CA HIS A 13 -14.29 9.55 -14.78
C HIS A 13 -15.01 8.31 -14.23
N ARG A 14 -14.37 7.13 -14.15
CA ARG A 14 -14.92 5.97 -13.41
C ARG A 14 -13.83 5.26 -12.66
N PHE A 15 -13.89 5.34 -11.35
CA PHE A 15 -13.04 4.56 -10.50
C PHE A 15 -13.36 3.06 -10.67
N ARG A 16 -12.34 2.23 -10.90
CA ARG A 16 -12.49 0.78 -11.06
C ARG A 16 -11.46 0.04 -10.20
N CYS A 17 -11.90 -1.09 -9.66
CA CYS A 17 -11.03 -2.05 -8.98
C CYS A 17 -10.74 -3.20 -9.94
N PHE A 18 -9.48 -3.61 -10.01
CA PHE A 18 -9.07 -4.82 -10.71
C PHE A 18 -8.38 -5.74 -9.70
N GLU A 19 -8.75 -7.02 -9.75
CA GLU A 19 -8.12 -8.06 -8.94
C GLU A 19 -7.37 -8.96 -9.91
N ILE A 20 -6.07 -9.09 -9.68
CA ILE A 20 -5.15 -9.82 -10.54
C ILE A 20 -4.33 -10.71 -9.64
N GLU A 21 -4.27 -12.00 -9.98
CA GLU A 21 -3.37 -12.96 -9.36
C GLU A 21 -2.02 -12.96 -10.08
N ALA A 22 -0.91 -12.88 -9.33
CA ALA A 22 0.45 -12.91 -9.86
C ALA A 22 1.34 -13.88 -9.08
N THR A 23 2.12 -14.73 -9.75
CA THR A 23 3.05 -15.69 -9.15
C THR A 23 4.51 -15.34 -9.47
N PHE A 24 5.34 -15.10 -8.44
CA PHE A 24 6.76 -14.76 -8.65
C PHE A 24 7.67 -15.99 -8.76
N PRO A 25 8.71 -15.94 -9.62
CA PRO A 25 9.16 -14.78 -10.43
C PRO A 25 8.48 -14.67 -11.81
N GLN A 26 7.52 -15.53 -12.14
CA GLN A 26 6.90 -15.62 -13.46
C GLN A 26 6.17 -14.33 -13.86
N ASP A 27 5.42 -13.75 -12.93
CA ASP A 27 4.56 -12.57 -13.16
C ASP A 27 5.19 -11.30 -12.53
N SER A 28 6.43 -10.98 -12.91
CA SER A 28 7.20 -9.87 -12.33
C SER A 28 6.75 -8.47 -12.76
N MET A 29 6.09 -8.34 -13.93
CA MET A 29 5.73 -7.05 -14.52
C MET A 29 4.23 -6.96 -14.85
N LEU A 30 3.55 -5.95 -14.30
CA LEU A 30 2.20 -5.57 -14.72
C LEU A 30 2.28 -4.45 -15.76
N THR A 31 1.68 -4.67 -16.93
CA THR A 31 1.50 -3.62 -17.94
C THR A 31 0.06 -3.15 -17.92
N VAL A 32 -0.15 -1.84 -17.78
CA VAL A 32 -1.46 -1.20 -17.85
C VAL A 32 -1.52 -0.38 -19.13
N GLN A 33 -2.49 -0.69 -19.98
CA GLN A 33 -2.70 -0.04 -21.27
C GLN A 33 -4.02 0.71 -21.27
N VAL A 34 -4.01 1.93 -21.81
CA VAL A 34 -5.21 2.71 -22.11
C VAL A 34 -5.41 2.66 -23.62
N LEU A 35 -6.58 2.20 -24.04
CA LEU A 35 -6.95 2.12 -25.45
C LEU A 35 -8.10 3.08 -25.74
N ASP A 36 -8.10 3.66 -26.94
CA ASP A 36 -9.26 4.34 -27.52
C ASP A 36 -10.18 3.29 -28.11
N TRP A 37 -11.44 3.30 -27.70
CA TRP A 37 -12.39 2.27 -28.11
C TRP A 37 -13.01 2.64 -29.45
N ASP A 38 -12.97 1.71 -30.39
CA ASP A 38 -13.57 1.89 -31.71
C ASP A 38 -14.80 1.00 -31.93
N LEU A 39 -15.85 1.59 -32.51
CA LEU A 39 -17.07 0.85 -32.85
C LEU A 39 -16.83 -0.20 -33.94
N VAL A 40 -15.87 0.05 -34.84
CA VAL A 40 -15.47 -0.84 -35.92
C VAL A 40 -13.97 -0.76 -36.10
N GLY A 41 -13.25 -1.87 -35.93
CA GLY A 41 -11.80 -1.91 -36.02
C GLY A 41 -11.17 -2.60 -34.81
N ALA A 42 -9.87 -2.43 -34.66
CA ALA A 42 -9.16 -2.75 -33.42
C ALA A 42 -8.96 -1.45 -32.64
N ASP A 43 -9.09 -1.54 -31.31
CA ASP A 43 -8.89 -0.40 -30.43
C ASP A 43 -7.45 0.13 -30.52
N ASP A 44 -7.30 1.44 -30.63
CA ASP A 44 -6.00 2.10 -30.78
C ASP A 44 -5.33 2.33 -29.42
N LEU A 45 -4.03 2.02 -29.30
CA LEU A 45 -3.29 2.27 -28.06
C LEU A 45 -3.09 3.77 -27.85
N ILE A 46 -3.68 4.33 -26.78
CA ILE A 46 -3.38 5.70 -26.34
C ILE A 46 -2.01 5.73 -25.65
N GLY A 47 -1.75 4.78 -24.75
CA GLY A 47 -0.45 4.63 -24.10
C GLY A 47 -0.44 3.57 -23.00
N GLU A 48 0.75 3.21 -22.56
CA GLU A 48 1.00 2.19 -21.54
C GLU A 48 1.93 2.65 -20.43
N THR A 49 1.81 2.02 -19.26
CA THR A 49 2.77 2.10 -18.16
C THR A 49 3.05 0.71 -17.61
N LYS A 50 4.23 0.51 -17.03
CA LYS A 50 4.67 -0.77 -16.47
C LYS A 50 5.00 -0.63 -14.99
N ILE A 51 4.62 -1.63 -14.21
CA ILE A 51 4.82 -1.72 -12.76
C ILE A 51 5.58 -3.02 -12.48
N ASP A 52 6.75 -2.89 -11.86
CA ASP A 52 7.52 -4.04 -11.39
C ASP A 52 6.93 -4.55 -10.07
N LEU A 53 6.14 -5.61 -10.17
CA LEU A 53 5.45 -6.23 -9.05
C LEU A 53 6.45 -6.95 -8.13
N GLU A 54 7.47 -7.58 -8.69
CA GLU A 54 8.43 -8.38 -7.92
C GLU A 54 9.28 -7.49 -7.01
N ASN A 55 9.88 -6.45 -7.57
CA ASN A 55 10.67 -5.48 -6.82
C ASN A 55 9.81 -4.77 -5.76
N ARG A 56 8.55 -4.49 -6.08
CA ARG A 56 7.60 -3.89 -5.14
C ARG A 56 7.29 -4.82 -3.97
N PHE A 57 7.04 -6.10 -4.25
CA PHE A 57 6.70 -7.09 -3.24
C PHE A 57 7.87 -7.40 -2.29
N TYR A 58 9.09 -7.53 -2.82
CA TYR A 58 10.28 -7.83 -2.01
C TYR A 58 10.97 -6.58 -1.44
N SER A 59 10.43 -5.39 -1.69
CA SER A 59 11.00 -4.16 -1.15
C SER A 59 10.93 -4.13 0.38
N ARG A 60 12.07 -3.85 1.02
CA ARG A 60 12.15 -3.62 2.47
C ARG A 60 11.29 -2.44 2.95
N HIS A 61 10.91 -1.54 2.04
CA HIS A 61 10.07 -0.38 2.31
C HIS A 61 8.58 -0.73 2.43
N ARG A 62 8.21 -2.01 2.27
CA ARG A 62 6.82 -2.49 2.34
C ARG A 62 5.92 -1.74 1.35
N ALA A 63 6.37 -1.67 0.09
CA ALA A 63 5.62 -1.02 -0.98
C ALA A 63 4.36 -1.82 -1.41
N THR A 64 3.95 -2.83 -0.65
CA THR A 64 2.81 -3.70 -0.96
C THR A 64 1.48 -3.10 -0.59
N CYS A 65 1.34 -2.40 0.53
CA CYS A 65 0.13 -1.69 0.92
C CYS A 65 0.55 -0.51 1.78
N GLY A 66 0.17 0.70 1.37
CA GLY A 66 0.61 1.93 2.03
C GLY A 66 0.02 2.09 3.44
N LEU A 67 0.81 2.63 4.37
CA LEU A 67 0.38 2.91 5.74
C LEU A 67 -0.53 4.14 5.79
N THR A 68 -1.76 3.97 6.27
CA THR A 68 -2.69 5.08 6.55
C THR A 68 -2.18 5.94 7.72
N SER A 69 -2.70 7.17 7.83
CA SER A 69 -2.40 8.07 8.96
C SER A 69 -3.04 7.62 10.27
N SER A 70 -4.21 6.97 10.20
CA SER A 70 -4.99 6.47 11.34
C SER A 70 -5.32 5.00 11.18
N TYR A 71 -5.59 4.32 12.29
CA TYR A 71 -6.10 2.94 12.30
C TYR A 71 -7.60 2.94 12.58
N ASP A 72 -8.41 2.98 11.52
CA ASP A 72 -9.87 2.95 11.64
C ASP A 72 -10.39 1.54 11.32
N VAL A 73 -11.18 0.96 12.21
CA VAL A 73 -11.77 -0.39 12.01
C VAL A 73 -13.02 -0.36 11.12
N SER A 74 -13.57 0.82 10.82
CA SER A 74 -14.77 1.01 10.01
C SER A 74 -14.82 2.41 9.38
N GLY A 75 -15.77 2.62 8.47
CA GLY A 75 -15.95 3.89 7.79
C GLY A 75 -15.12 4.02 6.51
N TYR A 76 -15.09 5.25 5.97
CA TYR A 76 -14.46 5.51 4.66
C TYR A 76 -12.93 5.33 4.67
N ASN A 77 -12.29 5.59 5.82
CA ASN A 77 -10.85 5.45 6.01
C ASN A 77 -10.48 4.11 6.66
N GLN A 78 -11.35 3.09 6.54
CA GLN A 78 -11.12 1.79 7.15
C GLN A 78 -9.75 1.24 6.72
N TRP A 79 -9.03 0.71 7.71
CA TRP A 79 -7.75 0.04 7.54
C TRP A 79 -7.83 -1.04 6.44
N ARG A 80 -6.99 -0.88 5.41
CA ARG A 80 -7.02 -1.71 4.19
C ARG A 80 -6.16 -2.96 4.28
N ASP A 81 -5.19 -2.96 5.18
CA ASP A 81 -4.24 -4.06 5.29
C ASP A 81 -4.85 -5.25 6.05
N PRO A 82 -4.77 -6.49 5.54
CA PRO A 82 -5.20 -7.68 6.28
C PRO A 82 -4.45 -7.86 7.61
N MET A 83 -3.22 -7.36 7.71
CA MET A 83 -2.45 -7.36 8.95
C MET A 83 -2.71 -6.08 9.74
N LYS A 84 -3.00 -6.22 11.03
CA LYS A 84 -3.09 -5.07 11.94
C LYS A 84 -1.71 -4.42 12.14
N PRO A 85 -1.64 -3.12 12.48
CA PRO A 85 -0.38 -2.45 12.81
C PRO A 85 0.53 -3.23 13.77
N THR A 86 -0.01 -3.80 14.85
CA THR A 86 0.75 -4.62 15.81
C THR A 86 1.39 -5.84 15.16
N GLN A 87 0.67 -6.50 14.26
CA GLN A 87 1.13 -7.68 13.53
C GLN A 87 2.21 -7.32 12.50
N ILE A 88 2.06 -6.19 11.80
CA ILE A 88 3.07 -5.67 10.87
C ILE A 88 4.36 -5.36 11.64
N LEU A 89 4.27 -4.64 12.76
CA LEU A 89 5.44 -4.29 13.56
C LEU A 89 6.16 -5.54 14.10
N ALA A 90 5.41 -6.51 14.62
CA ALA A 90 5.98 -7.78 15.09
C ALA A 90 6.68 -8.56 13.96
N ARG A 91 6.10 -8.56 12.75
CA ARG A 91 6.69 -9.17 11.55
C ARG A 91 8.01 -8.49 11.17
N LEU A 92 8.06 -7.16 11.14
CA LEU A 92 9.28 -6.41 10.84
C LEU A 92 10.39 -6.67 11.87
N CYS A 93 10.05 -6.78 13.16
CA CYS A 93 11.01 -7.18 14.18
C CYS A 93 11.57 -8.60 13.93
N LYS A 94 10.69 -9.55 13.60
CA LYS A 94 11.07 -10.93 13.30
C LYS A 94 11.97 -11.02 12.07
N GLU A 95 11.63 -10.35 10.97
CA GLU A 95 12.42 -10.30 9.74
C GLU A 95 13.76 -9.59 9.96
N GLY A 96 13.77 -8.52 10.77
CA GLY A 96 14.96 -7.81 11.21
C GLY A 96 15.82 -8.56 12.25
N LYS A 97 15.38 -9.73 12.72
CA LYS A 97 16.04 -10.54 13.76
C LYS A 97 16.34 -9.74 15.04
N ILE A 98 15.40 -8.89 15.44
CA ILE A 98 15.41 -8.15 16.71
C ILE A 98 14.30 -8.66 17.62
N ASP A 99 14.39 -8.32 18.91
CA ASP A 99 13.35 -8.67 19.89
C ASP A 99 11.97 -8.12 19.48
N PRO A 100 10.89 -8.85 19.81
CA PRO A 100 9.53 -8.40 19.52
C PRO A 100 9.23 -7.04 20.19
N PRO A 101 8.28 -6.26 19.65
CA PRO A 101 7.90 -4.98 20.24
C PRO A 101 7.37 -5.17 21.66
N VAL A 102 7.83 -4.33 22.59
CA VAL A 102 7.35 -4.30 23.97
C VAL A 102 6.47 -3.07 24.16
N TYR A 103 5.17 -3.31 24.32
CA TYR A 103 4.18 -2.27 24.57
C TYR A 103 4.11 -1.94 26.07
N LEU A 104 4.14 -0.65 26.36
CA LEU A 104 3.90 -0.06 27.68
C LEU A 104 2.77 0.96 27.53
N VAL A 105 2.32 1.53 28.64
CA VAL A 105 1.12 2.37 28.69
C VAL A 105 1.16 3.56 27.70
N ASP A 106 2.32 4.17 27.50
CA ASP A 106 2.50 5.42 26.72
C ASP A 106 3.63 5.33 25.68
N ARG A 107 4.19 4.14 25.49
CA ARG A 107 5.40 3.96 24.69
C ARG A 107 5.57 2.54 24.19
N VAL A 108 6.33 2.39 23.11
CA VAL A 108 6.74 1.10 22.55
C VAL A 108 8.26 1.04 22.51
N LYS A 109 8.83 -0.09 22.94
CA LYS A 109 10.26 -0.36 22.81
C LYS A 109 10.52 -1.34 21.68
N VAL A 110 11.40 -0.96 20.75
CA VAL A 110 11.78 -1.76 19.57
C VAL A 110 13.25 -1.55 19.26
N GLY A 111 14.02 -2.64 19.14
CA GLY A 111 15.42 -2.58 18.68
C GLY A 111 16.32 -1.66 19.52
N GLY A 112 16.08 -1.57 20.83
CA GLY A 112 16.80 -0.67 21.75
C GLY A 112 16.36 0.80 21.71
N LYS A 113 15.40 1.16 20.85
CA LYS A 113 14.78 2.49 20.79
C LYS A 113 13.44 2.50 21.52
N THR A 114 13.10 3.62 22.13
CA THR A 114 11.81 3.86 22.77
C THR A 114 11.06 4.95 22.00
N PHE A 115 9.85 4.65 21.55
CA PHE A 115 8.95 5.58 20.88
C PHE A 115 7.85 5.99 21.85
N CYS A 116 7.71 7.28 22.13
CA CYS A 116 6.63 7.82 22.96
C CYS A 116 5.49 8.25 22.05
N VAL A 117 4.25 7.92 22.41
CA VAL A 117 3.08 8.39 21.67
C VAL A 117 2.67 9.75 22.25
N GLN A 118 2.83 10.81 21.46
CA GLN A 118 2.37 12.15 21.83
C GLN A 118 0.89 12.26 21.46
N ASN A 119 0.04 12.41 22.48
CA ASN A 119 -1.37 12.76 22.27
C ASN A 119 -1.42 14.28 22.02
N ASP A 120 -1.55 14.70 20.76
CA ASP A 120 -1.62 16.13 20.43
C ASP A 120 -3.03 16.73 20.57
N ASP A 121 -4.01 15.98 21.08
CA ASP A 121 -5.31 16.56 21.39
C ASP A 121 -5.88 16.03 22.70
N GLY A 122 -6.40 16.96 23.50
CA GLY A 122 -6.95 16.79 24.85
C GLY A 122 -8.25 15.98 24.92
N GLU A 123 -8.38 14.91 24.15
CA GLU A 123 -9.41 13.90 24.33
C GLU A 123 -8.86 12.69 25.08
N LEU A 124 -9.45 12.45 26.25
CA LEU A 124 -9.13 11.39 27.23
C LEU A 124 -9.29 9.93 26.72
N GLY A 125 -9.32 9.69 25.41
CA GLY A 125 -9.56 8.37 24.80
C GLY A 125 -8.31 7.56 24.43
N LEU A 126 -7.16 8.19 24.20
CA LEU A 126 -5.95 7.54 23.66
C LEU A 126 -5.05 6.93 24.76
N ARG A 127 -5.63 6.28 25.76
CA ARG A 127 -4.86 5.43 26.68
C ARG A 127 -4.82 4.01 26.12
N GLY A 128 -3.71 3.65 25.49
CA GLY A 128 -3.31 2.25 25.34
C GLY A 128 -3.96 1.46 24.21
N ASN A 129 -4.24 2.07 23.05
CA ASN A 129 -4.52 1.28 21.85
C ASN A 129 -3.19 0.83 21.21
N GLU A 130 -2.80 -0.43 21.41
CA GLU A 130 -1.57 -1.00 20.85
C GLU A 130 -1.46 -0.82 19.33
N GLU A 131 -2.59 -0.76 18.62
CA GLU A 131 -2.61 -0.59 17.16
C GLU A 131 -2.17 0.81 16.73
N GLU A 132 -2.63 1.86 17.43
CA GLU A 132 -2.20 3.23 17.16
C GLU A 132 -0.74 3.44 17.55
N MET A 133 -0.33 2.86 18.70
CA MET A 133 1.08 2.91 19.12
C MET A 133 1.98 2.21 18.11
N ALA A 134 1.58 1.03 17.62
CA ALA A 134 2.31 0.32 16.58
C ALA A 134 2.35 1.11 15.27
N LEU A 135 1.25 1.73 14.84
CA LEU A 135 1.20 2.57 13.65
C LEU A 135 2.16 3.77 13.76
N GLY A 136 2.22 4.42 14.92
CA GLY A 136 3.18 5.47 15.20
C GLY A 136 4.63 4.99 15.07
N VAL A 137 4.95 3.78 15.54
CA VAL A 137 6.28 3.19 15.34
C VAL A 137 6.53 2.86 13.88
N LEU A 138 5.54 2.34 13.14
CA LEU A 138 5.67 2.01 11.72
C LEU A 138 6.01 3.25 10.86
N HIS A 139 5.34 4.39 11.11
CA HIS A 139 5.69 5.67 10.47
C HIS A 139 7.11 6.14 10.81
N ASN A 140 7.61 5.79 11.99
CA ASN A 140 8.95 6.11 12.47
C ASN A 140 9.94 4.92 12.40
N TRP A 141 9.64 3.90 11.58
CA TRP A 141 10.44 2.67 11.51
C TRP A 141 11.90 2.95 11.09
N HIS A 142 12.11 3.99 10.29
CA HIS A 142 13.43 4.46 9.85
C HIS A 142 14.37 4.82 11.01
N GLU A 143 13.83 5.12 12.19
CA GLU A 143 14.62 5.45 13.37
C GLU A 143 15.13 4.23 14.14
N VAL A 144 14.64 3.01 13.82
CA VAL A 144 15.09 1.77 14.48
C VAL A 144 16.52 1.43 14.02
N PRO A 145 17.49 1.31 14.94
CA PRO A 145 18.88 1.06 14.57
C PRO A 145 19.07 -0.22 13.75
N ARG A 146 19.97 -0.17 12.76
CA ARG A 146 20.42 -1.29 11.91
C ARG A 146 19.39 -1.86 10.92
N VAL A 147 18.11 -1.93 11.30
CA VAL A 147 17.05 -2.55 10.48
C VAL A 147 16.05 -1.56 9.90
N GLY A 148 16.00 -0.33 10.45
CA GLY A 148 15.05 0.71 10.05
C GLY A 148 15.16 1.13 8.59
N CYS A 149 14.01 1.48 8.02
CA CYS A 149 13.87 2.16 6.73
C CYS A 149 12.57 2.96 6.68
N HIS A 150 12.42 3.86 5.70
CA HIS A 150 11.12 4.50 5.47
C HIS A 150 10.14 3.47 4.90
N LEU A 151 9.04 3.24 5.60
CA LEU A 151 7.94 2.46 5.06
C LEU A 151 7.09 3.34 4.14
N VAL A 152 6.47 2.74 3.14
CA VAL A 152 5.64 3.47 2.17
C VAL A 152 4.32 3.90 2.84
N PRO A 153 4.01 5.21 2.92
CA PRO A 153 2.70 5.67 3.37
C PRO A 153 1.65 5.41 2.29
N GLU A 154 0.39 5.50 2.66
CA GLU A 154 -0.72 5.55 1.73
C GLU A 154 -0.53 6.70 0.72
N HIS A 155 -0.66 6.38 -0.57
CA HIS A 155 -0.48 7.35 -1.64
C HIS A 155 -1.24 6.92 -2.89
N VAL A 156 -1.63 7.93 -3.68
CA VAL A 156 -2.05 7.74 -5.07
C VAL A 156 -0.79 7.78 -5.93
N GLU A 157 -0.53 6.74 -6.70
CA GLU A 157 0.52 6.73 -7.71
C GLU A 157 0.05 7.46 -8.97
N THR A 158 0.81 8.45 -9.43
CA THR A 158 0.63 9.07 -10.74
C THR A 158 1.69 8.55 -11.69
N ARG A 159 1.27 7.79 -12.70
CA ARG A 159 2.15 7.13 -13.66
C ARG A 159 1.96 7.73 -15.06
N PRO A 160 3.03 8.19 -15.73
CA PRO A 160 2.93 8.65 -17.12
C PRO A 160 2.63 7.47 -18.05
N LEU A 161 1.84 7.75 -19.09
CA LEU A 161 1.52 6.83 -20.17
C LEU A 161 2.36 7.18 -21.40
N TYR A 162 2.97 6.17 -22.01
CA TYR A 162 3.76 6.33 -23.23
C TYR A 162 3.22 5.42 -24.32
N ASN A 163 3.20 5.92 -25.56
CA ASN A 163 2.91 5.09 -26.72
C ASN A 163 4.25 4.77 -27.43
N PRO A 164 4.57 3.49 -27.69
CA PRO A 164 5.76 3.08 -28.43
C PRO A 164 5.92 3.76 -29.80
N ASP A 165 4.81 4.07 -30.48
CA ASP A 165 4.77 4.72 -31.78
C ASP A 165 5.04 6.24 -31.69
N LYS A 166 4.98 6.81 -30.48
CA LYS A 166 5.27 8.22 -30.18
C LYS A 166 6.36 8.33 -29.11
N PRO A 167 7.59 7.88 -29.41
CA PRO A 167 8.65 7.74 -28.41
C PRO A 167 9.01 9.09 -27.79
N GLY A 168 9.16 9.09 -26.45
CA GLY A 168 9.57 10.27 -25.69
C GLY A 168 8.45 11.29 -25.42
N ILE A 169 7.22 11.07 -25.89
CA ILE A 169 6.08 11.96 -25.67
C ILE A 169 5.10 11.30 -24.68
N GLU A 170 4.90 11.94 -23.53
CA GLU A 170 3.86 11.55 -22.57
C GLU A 170 2.47 11.75 -23.19
N GLN A 171 1.65 10.69 -23.21
CA GLN A 171 0.29 10.70 -23.79
C GLN A 171 -0.79 11.01 -22.74
N GLY A 172 -0.42 11.01 -21.46
CA GLY A 172 -1.31 11.25 -20.34
C GLY A 172 -0.76 10.65 -19.05
N LYS A 173 -1.58 10.64 -18.00
CA LYS A 173 -1.23 10.07 -16.71
C LYS A 173 -2.35 9.19 -16.18
N LEU A 174 -1.95 8.08 -15.57
CA LEU A 174 -2.81 7.19 -14.80
C LEU A 174 -2.63 7.51 -13.32
N GLU A 175 -3.71 7.70 -12.59
CA GLU A 175 -3.70 7.78 -11.13
C GLU A 175 -4.18 6.44 -10.57
N MET A 176 -3.54 5.90 -9.54
CA MET A 176 -3.91 4.57 -9.05
C MET A 176 -3.44 4.26 -7.64
N TRP A 177 -4.04 3.25 -7.04
CA TRP A 177 -3.59 2.68 -5.77
C TRP A 177 -3.20 1.23 -6.06
N VAL A 178 -2.05 0.79 -5.57
CA VAL A 178 -1.61 -0.58 -5.83
C VAL A 178 -1.36 -1.23 -4.48
N ASP A 179 -2.30 -2.10 -4.09
CA ASP A 179 -2.13 -2.96 -2.92
C ASP A 179 -1.92 -4.40 -3.33
N MET A 180 -1.00 -5.08 -2.67
CA MET A 180 -0.52 -6.40 -2.99
C MET A 180 -0.53 -7.27 -1.73
N PHE A 181 -1.34 -8.32 -1.73
CA PHE A 181 -1.45 -9.22 -0.58
C PHE A 181 -1.02 -10.64 -0.94
N PRO A 182 -0.14 -11.28 -0.15
CA PRO A 182 0.12 -12.72 -0.25
C PRO A 182 -1.16 -13.55 -0.16
N MET A 183 -1.29 -14.56 -1.02
CA MET A 183 -2.47 -15.44 -1.09
C MET A 183 -2.60 -16.42 0.09
N ASP A 184 -1.58 -16.55 0.93
CA ASP A 184 -1.63 -17.32 2.18
C ASP A 184 -2.18 -16.50 3.36
N MET A 185 -2.54 -15.24 3.13
CA MET A 185 -3.21 -14.37 4.10
C MET A 185 -4.72 -14.33 3.87
N PRO A 186 -5.53 -13.89 4.86
CA PRO A 186 -6.94 -13.64 4.64
C PRO A 186 -7.15 -12.74 3.42
N ALA A 187 -8.20 -13.04 2.64
CA ALA A 187 -8.56 -12.21 1.50
C ALA A 187 -8.72 -10.75 1.95
N PRO A 188 -8.26 -9.79 1.13
CA PRO A 188 -8.48 -8.38 1.40
C PRO A 188 -9.98 -8.09 1.56
N GLY A 189 -10.29 -7.03 2.31
CA GLY A 189 -11.66 -6.54 2.46
C GLY A 189 -12.29 -6.15 1.11
N PRO A 190 -13.58 -5.81 1.08
CA PRO A 190 -14.22 -5.36 -0.15
C PRO A 190 -13.44 -4.17 -0.76
N PRO A 191 -13.40 -4.05 -2.10
CA PRO A 191 -12.76 -2.92 -2.76
C PRO A 191 -13.22 -1.59 -2.16
N LEU A 192 -12.28 -0.68 -1.91
CA LEU A 192 -12.60 0.66 -1.43
C LEU A 192 -13.59 1.31 -2.40
N ASP A 193 -14.72 1.84 -1.88
CA ASP A 193 -15.63 2.63 -2.70
C ASP A 193 -14.97 3.97 -3.01
N ILE A 194 -14.36 4.02 -4.18
CA ILE A 194 -13.67 5.18 -4.71
C ILE A 194 -14.60 6.05 -5.56
N ALA A 195 -15.91 5.78 -5.64
CA ALA A 195 -16.84 6.60 -6.40
C ALA A 195 -16.81 8.08 -5.97
N ALA A 196 -17.07 8.98 -6.93
CA ALA A 196 -17.19 10.40 -6.64
C ALA A 196 -18.28 10.60 -5.58
N ARG A 197 -17.96 11.36 -4.53
CA ARG A 197 -18.92 11.69 -3.47
C ARG A 197 -20.16 12.32 -4.11
N LYS A 198 -21.33 11.76 -3.78
CA LYS A 198 -22.60 12.37 -4.17
C LYS A 198 -22.74 13.69 -3.40
N PRO A 199 -23.15 14.78 -4.07
CA PRO A 199 -23.42 16.06 -3.42
C PRO A 199 -24.55 15.96 -2.40
#